data_AF-A0A2H9TNH7-F1
#
_entry.id   AF-A0A2H9TNH7-F1
#
_cell.length_a   1.000
_cell.length_b   1.000
_cell.length_c   1.000
_cell.angle_alpha   90.00
_cell.angle_beta   90.00
_cell.angle_gamma   90.00
#
_symmetry.space_group_name_H-M   'P 1'
#
loop_
_entity.id
_entity.type
_entity.pdbx_description
1 polymer ?
#
loop_
_entity_poly.entity_id
_entity_poly.type
_entity_poly.pdbx_seq_one_letter_code
_entity_poly.pdbx_strand_id
1 'polypeptide(L)'
;MMPGAQEIAQNLPHKFIEPSEVASLSKSFDLEAKDYCVHKEGKLFSLQEYTTSPEQFYSVFHDNYAPYATAIGSIEVTQRATTIDDPFFYYGDGPKKLQIMSVDNLPAELPRDATEYFGSKLMPVLEMFVKEGPKAPVIENATIASQGALQQRHQWLAAHLAANDKKRVVVLGSGFVAGPVVKHLGSRGDIELVVSFTSWCGGLPAPECADNPIGYKFSWSPRGVLLAALNSARYRQDGKEISIPGDQLLASVKLNPFHSRFNLEGIPNRDSLKYEQLYDLVGIPTMLRGTLRYKGFCDTMRQLRQMGLFSLDSIDTQLATCKSWQEVYSRLNTQQLDGKALEAIEWLGLNSAEPFVAKTTMLDSFCDLLQQKLKYEPGERDMVVMQHEFVIKKRDGTMEKRSSSLIEYGEIGGFSAMARTVGYPAAVAAEMILDDALRHTGVLAPLMPTIYNPMLQRLESVAGIRFNETSSK
;
A
#
# COMPACT_ATOMS: atom_id res chain seq x y z
N MET A 1 -0.15 22.22 -2.03
CA MET A 1 0.26 21.83 -0.66
C MET A 1 -0.97 21.93 0.20
N MET A 2 -1.40 20.82 0.79
CA MET A 2 -2.48 20.87 1.78
C MET A 2 -1.99 21.72 2.97
N PRO A 3 -2.67 22.81 3.36
CA PRO A 3 -2.29 23.65 4.49
C PRO A 3 -2.38 22.95 5.85
N GLY A 4 -2.99 21.76 5.91
CA GLY A 4 -3.40 21.11 7.16
C GLY A 4 -2.27 20.92 8.18
N ALA A 5 -1.11 20.40 7.79
CA ALA A 5 -0.04 20.13 8.77
C ALA A 5 0.59 21.41 9.35
N GLN A 6 0.74 22.47 8.55
CA GLN A 6 1.28 23.75 9.01
C GLN A 6 0.24 24.54 9.84
N GLU A 7 -1.03 24.51 9.45
CA GLU A 7 -2.10 25.13 10.25
C GLU A 7 -2.31 24.39 11.59
N ILE A 8 -2.18 23.07 11.61
CA ILE A 8 -2.21 22.29 12.87
C ILE A 8 -1.06 22.70 13.79
N ALA A 9 0.16 22.85 13.26
CA ALA A 9 1.32 23.26 14.05
C ALA A 9 1.20 24.68 14.60
N GLN A 10 0.58 25.61 13.86
CA GLN A 10 0.36 26.99 14.29
C GLN A 10 -0.67 27.11 15.43
N ASN A 11 -1.57 26.14 15.59
CA ASN A 11 -2.62 26.16 16.62
C ASN A 11 -2.27 25.37 17.89
N LEU A 12 -1.11 24.70 17.92
CA LEU A 12 -0.56 24.06 19.13
C LEU A 12 0.37 25.05 19.87
N PRO A 13 0.55 24.96 21.20
CA PRO A 13 1.59 25.75 21.88
C PRO A 13 2.97 25.32 21.38
N HIS A 14 3.57 26.15 20.53
CA HIS A 14 4.86 25.89 19.88
C HIS A 14 5.79 27.09 20.03
N LYS A 15 7.09 26.85 19.90
CA LYS A 15 8.12 27.88 19.79
C LYS A 15 8.96 27.57 18.57
N PHE A 16 9.06 28.52 17.64
CA PHE A 16 10.03 28.44 16.55
C PHE A 16 11.43 28.64 17.13
N ILE A 17 12.34 27.74 16.79
CA ILE A 17 13.76 27.84 17.16
C ILE A 17 14.59 27.93 15.89
N GLU A 18 15.71 28.63 15.97
CA GLU A 18 16.64 28.71 14.85
C GLU A 18 17.36 27.36 14.68
N PRO A 19 17.70 26.94 13.44
CA PRO A 19 18.36 25.65 13.19
C PRO A 19 19.65 25.43 14.01
N SER A 20 20.31 26.52 14.40
CA SER A 20 21.52 26.52 15.23
C SER A 20 21.27 26.12 16.70
N GLU A 21 20.03 26.20 17.19
CA GLU A 21 19.68 25.95 18.59
C GLU A 21 19.30 24.48 18.86
N VAL A 22 19.04 23.71 17.79
CA VAL A 22 18.57 22.31 17.82
C VAL A 22 19.52 21.40 18.58
N ALA A 23 20.83 21.60 18.41
CA ALA A 23 21.86 20.75 19.01
C ALA A 23 21.91 20.81 20.55
N SER A 24 21.35 21.86 21.17
CA SER A 24 21.37 22.06 22.63
C SER A 24 20.20 21.39 23.37
N LEU A 25 19.18 20.93 22.63
CA LEU A 25 17.90 20.45 23.16
C LEU A 25 17.70 18.94 23.02
N SER A 26 18.58 18.23 22.32
CA SER A 26 18.48 16.79 22.08
C SER A 26 19.72 16.03 22.56
N LYS A 27 19.55 15.02 23.42
CA LYS A 27 20.53 13.94 23.54
C LYS A 27 20.07 12.80 22.63
N SER A 28 20.79 12.61 21.53
CA SER A 28 20.67 11.44 20.67
C SER A 28 21.50 10.30 21.28
N PHE A 29 20.89 9.13 21.45
CA PHE A 29 21.60 7.90 21.78
C PHE A 29 21.48 6.96 20.59
N ASP A 30 22.62 6.48 20.09
CA ASP A 30 22.65 5.39 19.12
C ASP A 30 22.47 4.08 19.90
N LEU A 31 21.35 3.38 19.69
CA LEU A 31 21.03 2.11 20.35
C LEU A 31 21.03 0.99 19.31
N GLU A 32 21.98 0.07 19.44
CA GLU A 32 22.05 -1.17 18.68
C GLU A 32 21.40 -2.32 19.47
N ALA A 33 21.12 -3.44 18.80
CA ALA A 33 20.56 -4.63 19.46
C ALA A 33 21.40 -5.10 20.66
N LYS A 34 22.73 -4.89 20.65
CA LYS A 34 23.59 -5.20 21.80
C LYS A 34 23.28 -4.39 23.06
N ASP A 35 22.67 -3.21 22.91
CA ASP A 35 22.43 -2.28 23.99
C ASP A 35 21.10 -2.57 24.71
N TYR A 36 20.16 -3.24 24.04
CA TYR A 36 18.85 -3.55 24.62
C TYR A 36 18.38 -5.00 24.48
N CYS A 37 19.09 -5.88 23.76
CA CYS A 37 18.81 -7.32 23.73
C CYS A 37 19.77 -8.07 24.67
N VAL A 38 19.21 -8.60 25.75
CA VAL A 38 19.95 -9.29 26.81
C VAL A 38 19.75 -10.79 26.67
N HIS A 39 20.84 -11.56 26.70
CA HIS A 39 20.77 -13.02 26.73
C HIS A 39 20.27 -13.47 28.12
N LYS A 40 19.36 -14.44 28.19
CA LYS A 40 18.74 -14.94 29.44
C LYS A 40 19.76 -15.44 30.46
N GLU A 41 20.86 -16.02 29.99
CA GLU A 41 21.99 -16.48 30.81
C GLU A 41 23.08 -15.42 31.06
N GLY A 42 22.86 -14.16 30.68
CA GLY A 42 23.82 -13.06 30.94
C GLY A 42 25.04 -13.01 30.01
N LYS A 43 25.03 -13.75 28.90
CA LYS A 43 26.06 -13.70 27.85
C LYS A 43 26.01 -12.37 27.08
N LEU A 44 27.16 -11.97 26.53
CA LEU A 44 27.25 -10.82 25.61
C LEU A 44 26.42 -11.08 24.35
N PHE A 45 25.82 -10.02 23.81
CA PHE A 45 25.00 -10.11 22.62
C PHE A 45 25.81 -10.60 21.40
N SER A 46 25.30 -11.65 20.75
CA SER A 46 25.79 -12.16 19.47
C SER A 46 24.66 -12.12 18.45
N LEU A 47 24.88 -11.41 17.35
CA LEU A 47 23.88 -11.28 16.30
C LEU A 47 23.58 -12.62 15.60
N GLN A 48 24.59 -13.47 15.43
CA GLN A 48 24.44 -14.79 14.82
C GLN A 48 23.58 -15.70 15.70
N GLU A 49 23.81 -15.69 17.02
CA GLU A 49 23.07 -16.49 17.99
C GLU A 49 21.64 -15.96 18.18
N TYR A 50 21.46 -14.63 18.22
CA TYR A 50 20.14 -13.99 18.23
C TYR A 50 19.31 -14.38 17.01
N THR A 51 19.95 -14.57 15.85
CA THR A 51 19.25 -14.94 14.61
C THR A 51 18.86 -16.42 14.60
N THR A 52 19.73 -17.30 15.08
CA THR A 52 19.48 -18.76 15.06
C THR A 52 18.64 -19.25 16.25
N SER A 53 18.70 -18.56 17.38
CA SER A 53 18.03 -18.94 18.64
C SER A 53 17.50 -17.71 19.40
N PRO A 54 16.59 -16.93 18.79
CA PRO A 54 16.08 -15.67 19.34
C PRO A 54 15.38 -15.82 20.70
N GLU A 55 14.84 -17.01 20.99
CA GLU A 55 14.18 -17.34 22.26
C GLU A 55 15.11 -17.26 23.49
N GLN A 56 16.43 -17.25 23.28
CA GLN A 56 17.42 -17.09 24.36
C GLN A 56 17.64 -15.62 24.76
N PHE A 57 17.02 -14.67 24.07
CA PHE A 57 17.18 -13.24 24.32
C PHE A 57 15.85 -12.60 24.72
N TYR A 58 15.92 -11.49 25.45
CA TYR A 58 14.78 -10.63 25.73
C TYR A 58 15.20 -9.16 25.62
N SER A 59 14.25 -8.29 25.26
CA SER A 59 14.52 -6.87 25.05
C SER A 59 14.19 -6.07 26.31
N VAL A 60 15.15 -5.27 26.79
CA VAL A 60 14.97 -4.28 27.86
C VAL A 60 14.65 -2.88 27.31
N PHE A 61 14.42 -2.75 25.99
CA PHE A 61 14.18 -1.46 25.32
C PHE A 61 13.02 -0.67 25.95
N HIS A 62 11.92 -1.37 26.18
CA HIS A 62 10.67 -0.80 26.68
C HIS A 62 10.73 -0.26 28.11
N ASP A 63 11.62 -0.80 28.94
CA ASP A 63 11.79 -0.37 30.32
C ASP A 63 12.83 0.74 30.45
N ASN A 64 13.93 0.62 29.69
CA ASN A 64 15.11 1.45 29.90
C ASN A 64 15.24 2.62 28.91
N TYR A 65 14.55 2.58 27.77
CA TYR A 65 14.78 3.54 26.67
C TYR A 65 13.49 4.17 26.15
N ALA A 66 12.45 3.38 25.91
CA ALA A 66 11.17 3.88 25.40
C ALA A 66 10.50 4.99 26.25
N PRO A 67 10.55 4.96 27.61
CA PRO A 67 9.94 6.01 28.44
C PRO A 67 10.59 7.39 28.29
N TYR A 68 11.79 7.46 27.69
CA TYR A 68 12.56 8.68 27.49
C TYR A 68 12.63 9.10 26.01
N ALA A 69 11.89 8.41 25.12
CA ALA A 69 11.85 8.70 23.70
C ALA A 69 10.68 9.63 23.35
N THR A 70 10.98 10.81 22.80
CA THR A 70 9.97 11.85 22.48
C THR A 70 9.19 11.58 21.19
N ALA A 71 9.75 10.83 20.24
CA ALA A 71 9.06 10.44 19.01
C ALA A 71 9.64 9.12 18.48
N ILE A 72 8.75 8.16 18.15
CA ILE A 72 9.09 6.95 17.40
C ILE A 72 8.00 6.80 16.34
N GLY A 73 8.32 7.14 15.09
CA GLY A 73 7.37 7.08 14.00
C GLY A 73 7.92 7.68 12.70
N SER A 74 7.36 7.20 11.58
CA SER A 74 7.64 7.64 10.21
C SER A 74 7.25 9.10 10.03
N ILE A 75 8.24 9.98 10.17
CA ILE A 75 8.14 11.40 9.80
C ILE A 75 8.63 11.53 8.34
N GLU A 76 8.04 12.45 7.58
CA GLU A 76 8.43 12.86 6.21
C GLU A 76 9.89 13.36 6.14
N VAL A 77 10.86 12.44 6.21
CA VAL A 77 12.29 12.68 5.97
C VAL A 77 12.91 11.61 5.05
N THR A 78 12.16 10.59 4.67
CA THR A 78 12.61 9.58 3.71
C THR A 78 12.58 10.12 2.28
N GLN A 79 13.75 10.47 1.75
CA GLN A 79 13.93 10.92 0.36
C GLN A 79 13.51 9.86 -0.69
N ARG A 80 13.52 8.58 -0.33
CA ARG A 80 12.97 7.49 -1.14
C ARG A 80 12.35 6.40 -0.26
N ALA A 81 11.36 5.71 -0.82
CA ALA A 81 10.79 4.49 -0.24
C ALA A 81 11.61 3.26 -0.62
N THR A 82 11.70 2.28 0.27
CA THR A 82 12.20 0.94 -0.02
C THR A 82 11.05 0.04 -0.43
N THR A 83 11.36 -1.10 -1.02
CA THR A 83 10.34 -2.09 -1.42
C THR A 83 10.55 -3.36 -0.62
N ILE A 84 9.56 -4.27 -0.58
CA ILE A 84 9.80 -5.62 -0.04
C ILE A 84 10.98 -6.29 -0.76
N ASP A 85 11.17 -5.91 -2.03
CA ASP A 85 12.19 -6.48 -2.89
C ASP A 85 13.61 -5.99 -2.61
N ASP A 86 13.72 -4.77 -2.08
CA ASP A 86 14.95 -4.10 -1.68
C ASP A 86 14.63 -3.28 -0.43
N PRO A 87 14.63 -3.91 0.76
CA PRO A 87 14.01 -3.35 1.96
C PRO A 87 14.81 -2.23 2.60
N PHE A 88 16.06 -2.02 2.20
CA PHE A 88 16.92 -0.99 2.75
C PHE A 88 17.72 -0.27 1.66
N PHE A 89 18.06 0.98 1.89
CA PHE A 89 19.03 1.70 1.09
C PHE A 89 20.04 2.43 1.95
N TYR A 90 21.19 2.78 1.38
CA TYR A 90 22.26 3.45 2.11
C TYR A 90 22.38 4.93 1.69
N TYR A 91 22.52 5.83 2.66
CA TYR A 91 22.70 7.28 2.46
C TYR A 91 24.10 7.71 2.95
N GLY A 92 24.80 8.54 2.14
CA GLY A 92 26.16 9.03 2.39
C GLY A 92 27.27 8.38 1.56
N ASP A 93 28.41 9.07 1.45
CA ASP A 93 29.63 8.61 0.74
C ASP A 93 30.72 8.11 1.69
N GLY A 94 31.55 7.17 1.21
CA GLY A 94 32.67 6.58 1.96
C GLY A 94 32.35 5.23 2.64
N PRO A 95 33.24 4.73 3.53
CA PRO A 95 33.16 3.38 4.11
C PRO A 95 32.09 3.21 5.20
N LYS A 96 31.45 4.30 5.65
CA LYS A 96 30.32 4.28 6.60
C LYS A 96 29.11 4.91 5.94
N LYS A 97 28.08 4.11 5.67
CA LYS A 97 26.82 4.59 5.08
C LYS A 97 25.65 4.32 6.02
N LEU A 98 24.73 5.27 6.08
CA LEU A 98 23.51 5.18 6.89
C LEU A 98 22.52 4.24 6.19
N GLN A 99 22.20 3.10 6.80
CA GLN A 99 21.19 2.17 6.27
C GLN A 99 19.78 2.64 6.67
N ILE A 100 18.90 2.84 5.68
CA ILE A 100 17.54 3.37 5.82
C ILE A 100 16.57 2.32 5.28
N MET A 101 15.56 1.94 6.08
CA MET A 101 14.48 1.03 5.69
C MET A 101 13.13 1.79 5.71
N SER A 102 12.49 1.92 4.57
CA SER A 102 11.25 2.69 4.36
C SER A 102 10.26 1.92 3.47
N VAL A 103 9.92 0.67 3.87
CA VAL A 103 9.21 -0.30 3.03
C VAL A 103 7.78 0.14 2.73
N ASP A 104 7.51 0.48 1.46
CA ASP A 104 6.20 0.82 0.95
C ASP A 104 5.43 -0.48 0.61
N ASN A 105 4.58 -0.93 1.53
CA ASN A 105 3.99 -2.29 1.52
C ASN A 105 2.49 -2.32 1.12
N LEU A 106 1.84 -1.16 1.08
CA LEU A 106 0.47 -0.87 0.62
C LEU A 106 0.55 0.55 0.01
N PRO A 107 -0.44 1.12 -0.69
CA PRO A 107 -0.49 2.58 -0.69
C PRO A 107 -0.47 2.99 0.78
N ALA A 108 0.64 3.58 1.26
CA ALA A 108 0.74 4.14 2.60
C ALA A 108 -0.19 5.36 2.80
N GLU A 109 -0.93 5.68 1.74
CA GLU A 109 -2.00 6.63 1.68
C GLU A 109 -3.32 5.89 1.88
N LEU A 110 -4.05 6.29 2.92
CA LEU A 110 -5.44 5.94 3.04
C LEU A 110 -6.17 6.42 1.77
N PRO A 111 -7.13 5.66 1.22
CA PRO A 111 -8.02 6.13 0.17
C PRO A 111 -8.51 7.55 0.48
N ARG A 112 -8.68 8.40 -0.55
CA ARG A 112 -9.02 9.81 -0.36
C ARG A 112 -10.25 9.95 0.53
N ASP A 113 -11.29 9.17 0.24
CA ASP A 113 -12.53 9.11 1.03
C ASP A 113 -12.28 8.67 2.47
N ALA A 114 -11.41 7.68 2.71
CA ALA A 114 -11.02 7.28 4.07
C ALA A 114 -10.25 8.39 4.81
N THR A 115 -9.37 9.11 4.12
CA THR A 115 -8.62 10.25 4.65
C THR A 115 -9.54 11.43 4.97
N GLU A 116 -10.42 11.79 4.03
CA GLU A 116 -11.44 12.83 4.19
C GLU A 116 -12.41 12.49 5.31
N TYR A 117 -12.88 11.23 5.37
CA TYR A 117 -13.74 10.75 6.45
C TYR A 117 -13.03 10.85 7.80
N PHE A 118 -11.80 10.32 7.91
CA PHE A 118 -11.01 10.43 9.13
C PHE A 118 -10.82 11.90 9.55
N GLY A 119 -10.43 12.76 8.62
CA GLY A 119 -10.31 14.21 8.83
C GLY A 119 -11.61 14.84 9.30
N SER A 120 -12.75 14.52 8.67
CA SER A 120 -14.07 15.06 9.05
C SER A 120 -14.51 14.65 10.46
N LYS A 121 -14.07 13.48 10.94
CA LYS A 121 -14.31 13.03 12.31
C LYS A 121 -13.32 13.63 13.30
N LEU A 122 -12.07 13.85 12.89
CA LEU A 122 -11.01 14.38 13.73
C LEU A 122 -11.11 15.91 13.91
N MET A 123 -11.48 16.67 12.88
CA MET A 123 -11.50 18.15 12.94
C MET A 123 -12.39 18.71 14.05
N PRO A 124 -13.64 18.23 14.25
CA PRO A 124 -14.47 18.69 15.37
C PRO A 124 -13.83 18.39 16.74
N VAL A 125 -13.12 17.26 16.85
CA VAL A 125 -12.40 16.85 18.08
C VAL A 125 -11.22 17.79 18.34
N LEU A 126 -10.46 18.13 17.31
CA LEU A 126 -9.33 19.07 17.40
C LEU A 126 -9.81 20.48 17.76
N GLU A 127 -10.88 20.96 17.14
CA GLU A 127 -11.48 22.26 17.48
C GLU A 127 -11.97 22.31 18.93
N MET A 128 -12.63 21.24 19.41
CA MET A 128 -13.01 21.12 20.82
C MET A 128 -11.77 21.10 21.73
N PHE A 129 -10.72 20.39 21.33
CA PHE A 129 -9.48 20.31 22.10
C PHE A 129 -8.78 21.68 22.22
N VAL A 130 -8.73 22.46 21.14
CA VAL A 130 -8.15 23.82 21.16
C VAL A 130 -8.95 24.76 22.06
N LYS A 131 -10.29 24.65 22.07
CA LYS A 131 -11.16 25.54 22.85
C LYS A 131 -11.24 25.17 24.34
N GLU A 132 -11.29 23.88 24.66
CA GLU A 132 -11.62 23.38 25.99
C GLU A 132 -10.44 22.67 26.68
N GLY A 133 -9.36 22.41 25.94
CA GLY A 133 -8.14 21.80 26.44
C GLY A 133 -8.37 20.36 26.95
N PRO A 134 -7.58 19.89 27.93
CA PRO A 134 -7.68 18.53 28.47
C PRO A 134 -9.00 18.27 29.23
N LYS A 135 -9.87 19.27 29.39
CA LYS A 135 -11.21 19.13 29.98
C LYS A 135 -12.30 18.93 28.93
N ALA A 136 -11.96 18.90 27.65
CA ALA A 136 -12.93 18.65 26.59
C ALA A 136 -13.65 17.32 26.84
N PRO A 137 -15.00 17.26 26.75
CA PRO A 137 -15.77 16.04 26.95
C PRO A 137 -15.29 14.89 26.05
N VAL A 138 -14.75 15.21 24.87
CA VAL A 138 -14.19 14.20 23.97
C VAL A 138 -12.90 13.56 24.50
N ILE A 139 -12.08 14.29 25.24
CA ILE A 139 -10.88 13.75 25.92
C ILE A 139 -11.32 12.89 27.08
N GLU A 140 -12.27 13.35 27.89
CA GLU A 140 -12.87 12.52 28.95
C GLU A 140 -13.50 11.24 28.35
N ASN A 141 -14.15 11.38 27.19
CA ASN A 141 -14.76 10.28 26.44
C ASN A 141 -13.77 9.42 25.63
N ALA A 142 -12.54 9.85 25.43
CA ALA A 142 -11.45 9.05 24.85
C ALA A 142 -10.51 8.49 25.91
N THR A 143 -10.57 9.00 27.14
CA THR A 143 -9.72 8.57 28.26
C THR A 143 -10.16 7.20 28.71
N ILE A 144 -9.36 6.18 28.37
CA ILE A 144 -9.58 4.78 28.75
C ILE A 144 -9.16 4.55 30.21
N ALA A 145 -8.02 5.13 30.60
CA ALA A 145 -7.49 5.08 31.96
C ALA A 145 -6.98 6.46 32.38
N SER A 146 -7.17 6.80 33.66
CA SER A 146 -6.64 8.02 34.28
C SER A 146 -6.07 7.67 35.64
N GLN A 147 -4.93 8.28 35.99
CA GLN A 147 -4.27 8.07 37.30
C GLN A 147 -4.05 6.59 37.65
N GLY A 148 -3.73 5.76 36.65
CA GLY A 148 -3.45 4.34 36.85
C GLY A 148 -4.68 3.44 37.03
N ALA A 149 -5.89 3.97 36.90
CA ALA A 149 -7.13 3.19 36.94
C ALA A 149 -7.93 3.35 35.64
N LEU A 150 -8.62 2.29 35.22
CA LEU A 150 -9.60 2.38 34.13
C LEU A 150 -10.75 3.30 34.56
N GLN A 151 -11.18 4.16 33.64
CA GLN A 151 -12.37 4.97 33.87
C GLN A 151 -13.60 4.07 34.03
N GLN A 152 -14.61 4.53 34.78
CA GLN A 152 -15.78 3.72 35.14
C GLN A 152 -16.44 3.04 33.94
N ARG A 153 -16.61 3.78 32.83
CA ARG A 153 -17.18 3.29 31.56
C ARG A 153 -16.33 2.25 30.82
N HIS A 154 -15.05 2.14 31.18
CA HIS A 154 -14.08 1.22 30.60
C HIS A 154 -13.73 0.06 31.53
N GLN A 155 -14.41 -0.08 32.68
CA GLN A 155 -14.16 -1.19 33.61
C GLN A 155 -14.38 -2.59 32.98
N TRP A 156 -15.16 -2.70 31.92
CA TRP A 156 -15.30 -3.95 31.15
C TRP A 156 -13.97 -4.41 30.53
N LEU A 157 -13.03 -3.51 30.25
CA LEU A 157 -11.68 -3.84 29.80
C LEU A 157 -10.87 -4.52 30.92
N ALA A 158 -11.19 -4.31 32.19
CA ALA A 158 -10.47 -4.93 33.31
C ALA A 158 -10.51 -6.46 33.23
N ALA A 159 -11.65 -7.03 32.83
CA ALA A 159 -11.79 -8.48 32.61
C ALA A 159 -10.92 -9.00 31.45
N HIS A 160 -10.68 -8.16 30.43
CA HIS A 160 -9.85 -8.48 29.26
C HIS A 160 -8.35 -8.20 29.52
N LEU A 161 -8.01 -7.32 30.46
CA LEU A 161 -6.64 -7.06 30.90
C LEU A 161 -6.15 -8.09 31.93
N ALA A 162 -7.07 -8.66 32.73
CA ALA A 162 -6.75 -9.68 33.72
C ALA A 162 -6.54 -11.07 33.10
N ALA A 163 -7.12 -11.31 31.92
CA ALA A 163 -6.93 -12.51 31.14
C ALA A 163 -6.00 -12.20 29.95
N ASN A 164 -4.68 -12.28 30.13
CA ASN A 164 -3.72 -12.80 29.14
C ASN A 164 -2.26 -12.43 29.44
N ASP A 165 -1.40 -13.42 29.27
CA ASP A 165 0.00 -13.21 28.89
C ASP A 165 0.04 -12.30 27.65
N LYS A 166 0.75 -11.16 27.73
CA LYS A 166 0.85 -10.15 26.66
C LYS A 166 1.29 -10.79 25.33
N LYS A 167 0.35 -11.13 24.45
CA LYS A 167 0.64 -11.59 23.09
C LYS A 167 1.00 -10.39 22.21
N ARG A 168 2.21 -10.43 21.64
CA ARG A 168 2.66 -9.43 20.66
C ARG A 168 2.35 -9.97 19.27
N VAL A 169 1.37 -9.40 18.59
CA VAL A 169 0.94 -9.81 17.24
C VAL A 169 0.98 -8.59 16.32
N VAL A 170 1.72 -8.69 15.22
CA VAL A 170 1.76 -7.68 14.15
C VAL A 170 1.32 -8.37 12.87
N VAL A 171 0.18 -7.96 12.30
CA VAL A 171 -0.32 -8.53 11.04
C VAL A 171 0.04 -7.59 9.89
N LEU A 172 0.87 -8.07 8.97
CA LEU A 172 1.25 -7.36 7.75
C LEU A 172 0.45 -7.89 6.55
N GLY A 173 -0.06 -6.97 5.73
CA GLY A 173 -0.70 -7.33 4.46
C GLY A 173 -2.01 -8.10 4.63
N SER A 174 -2.97 -7.59 5.41
CA SER A 174 -4.33 -8.15 5.56
C SER A 174 -5.10 -8.33 4.24
N GLY A 175 -4.60 -7.80 3.12
CA GLY A 175 -5.11 -8.02 1.76
C GLY A 175 -4.42 -9.13 0.95
N PHE A 176 -3.54 -9.96 1.52
CA PHE A 176 -2.92 -11.09 0.80
C PHE A 176 -3.97 -12.20 0.53
N VAL A 177 -4.73 -12.06 -0.55
CA VAL A 177 -5.84 -12.96 -0.90
C VAL A 177 -5.42 -14.18 -1.74
N ALA A 178 -4.29 -14.11 -2.45
CA ALA A 178 -3.82 -15.21 -3.31
C ALA A 178 -3.38 -16.46 -2.52
N GLY A 179 -2.57 -16.28 -1.47
CA GLY A 179 -2.08 -17.39 -0.64
C GLY A 179 -3.19 -18.25 -0.01
N PRO A 180 -4.22 -17.65 0.62
CA PRO A 180 -5.41 -18.36 1.09
C PRO A 180 -6.07 -19.24 0.03
N VAL A 181 -6.28 -18.73 -1.19
CA VAL A 181 -6.92 -19.48 -2.27
C VAL A 181 -6.03 -20.64 -2.73
N VAL A 182 -4.71 -20.41 -2.88
CA VAL A 182 -3.76 -21.48 -3.25
C VAL A 182 -3.83 -22.62 -2.23
N LYS A 183 -3.81 -22.31 -0.93
CA LYS A 183 -3.85 -23.32 0.14
C LYS A 183 -5.21 -24.01 0.23
N HIS A 184 -6.31 -23.28 0.04
CA HIS A 184 -7.64 -23.87 -0.05
C HIS A 184 -7.70 -24.93 -1.16
N LEU A 185 -7.20 -24.60 -2.36
CA LEU A 185 -7.15 -25.55 -3.46
C LEU A 185 -6.22 -26.72 -3.15
N GLY A 186 -4.98 -26.46 -2.70
CA GLY A 186 -4.00 -27.48 -2.35
C GLY A 186 -4.45 -28.46 -1.25
N SER A 187 -5.44 -28.09 -0.43
CA SER A 187 -6.01 -28.98 0.58
C SER A 187 -6.89 -30.10 0.01
N ARG A 188 -7.27 -30.02 -1.27
CA ARG A 188 -8.09 -31.03 -1.94
C ARG A 188 -7.31 -32.31 -2.19
N GLY A 189 -7.86 -33.44 -1.74
CA GLY A 189 -7.24 -34.76 -1.89
C GLY A 189 -7.14 -35.30 -3.32
N ASP A 190 -7.84 -34.70 -4.29
CA ASP A 190 -7.81 -35.09 -5.70
C ASP A 190 -6.70 -34.38 -6.51
N ILE A 191 -6.02 -33.38 -5.94
CA ILE A 191 -4.96 -32.64 -6.62
C ILE A 191 -3.63 -33.39 -6.53
N GLU A 192 -2.93 -33.46 -7.67
CA GLU A 192 -1.54 -33.91 -7.76
C GLU A 192 -0.58 -32.72 -7.69
N LEU A 193 -0.81 -31.70 -8.52
CA LEU A 193 0.05 -30.51 -8.60
C LEU A 193 -0.68 -29.31 -9.24
N VAL A 194 -0.34 -28.09 -8.80
CA VAL A 194 -0.70 -26.85 -9.51
C VAL A 194 0.39 -26.52 -10.54
N VAL A 195 0.04 -26.36 -11.80
CA VAL A 195 1.01 -26.14 -12.90
C VAL A 195 1.03 -24.70 -13.42
N SER A 196 0.00 -23.92 -13.13
CA SER A 196 -0.07 -22.50 -13.48
C SER A 196 -0.82 -21.73 -12.41
N PHE A 197 -0.27 -20.58 -12.03
CA PHE A 197 -0.93 -19.57 -11.23
C PHE A 197 -0.79 -18.21 -11.90
N THR A 198 -1.91 -17.56 -12.18
CA THR A 198 -1.94 -16.15 -12.57
C THR A 198 -2.88 -15.36 -11.68
N SER A 199 -2.47 -14.15 -11.28
CA SER A 199 -3.26 -13.27 -10.43
C SER A 199 -3.27 -11.87 -10.99
N TRP A 200 -4.46 -11.35 -11.25
CA TRP A 200 -4.68 -10.04 -11.82
C TRP A 200 -5.57 -9.22 -10.91
N CYS A 201 -5.21 -7.95 -10.66
CA CYS A 201 -6.01 -7.06 -9.83
C CYS A 201 -5.99 -5.62 -10.37
N GLY A 202 -7.08 -4.88 -10.26
CA GLY A 202 -7.15 -3.47 -10.57
C GLY A 202 -8.23 -2.75 -9.79
N GLY A 203 -7.87 -1.59 -9.22
CA GLY A 203 -8.83 -0.56 -8.81
C GLY A 203 -8.98 0.44 -9.95
N LEU A 204 -10.19 0.56 -10.47
CA LEU A 204 -10.55 1.28 -11.69
C LEU A 204 -11.82 2.09 -11.45
N PRO A 205 -12.13 3.12 -12.25
CA PRO A 205 -13.50 3.64 -12.28
C PRO A 205 -14.46 2.52 -12.71
N ALA A 206 -15.71 2.56 -12.24
CA ALA A 206 -16.73 1.71 -12.84
C ALA A 206 -16.84 2.00 -14.35
N PRO A 207 -17.24 1.03 -15.19
CA PRO A 207 -17.24 1.20 -16.65
C PRO A 207 -17.98 2.46 -17.14
N GLU A 208 -19.09 2.80 -16.49
CA GLU A 208 -19.89 3.99 -16.75
C GLU A 208 -19.22 5.32 -16.32
N CYS A 209 -18.23 5.26 -15.43
CA CYS A 209 -17.45 6.40 -14.93
C CYS A 209 -16.03 6.46 -15.53
N ALA A 210 -15.71 5.58 -16.49
CA ALA A 210 -14.43 5.56 -17.19
C ALA A 210 -14.44 6.53 -18.40
N ASP A 211 -14.94 7.74 -18.18
CA ASP A 211 -15.35 8.74 -19.19
C ASP A 211 -14.24 9.72 -19.60
N ASN A 212 -12.99 9.29 -19.52
CA ASN A 212 -11.83 10.09 -19.92
C ASN A 212 -10.88 9.31 -20.85
N PRO A 213 -10.03 10.00 -21.64
CA PRO A 213 -9.17 9.34 -22.64
C PRO A 213 -8.25 8.24 -22.07
N ILE A 214 -7.82 8.42 -20.82
CA ILE A 214 -6.95 7.48 -20.11
C ILE A 214 -7.73 6.27 -19.58
N GLY A 215 -9.04 6.41 -19.34
CA GLY A 215 -9.88 5.41 -18.70
C GLY A 215 -9.46 5.16 -17.26
N TYR A 216 -9.06 6.19 -16.51
CA TYR A 216 -8.63 6.01 -15.11
C TYR A 216 -9.07 7.19 -14.24
N LYS A 217 -9.31 6.93 -12.96
CA LYS A 217 -9.57 7.94 -11.93
C LYS A 217 -8.85 7.55 -10.65
N PHE A 218 -8.35 8.53 -9.93
CA PHE A 218 -7.52 8.35 -8.75
C PHE A 218 -8.35 8.36 -7.48
N SER A 219 -8.42 7.22 -6.79
CA SER A 219 -8.92 7.09 -5.41
C SER A 219 -7.82 7.24 -4.34
N TRP A 220 -6.56 7.40 -4.77
CA TRP A 220 -5.33 7.58 -3.97
C TRP A 220 -4.30 8.41 -4.78
N SER A 221 -3.10 8.70 -4.28
CA SER A 221 -2.16 9.59 -4.98
C SER A 221 -1.76 9.08 -6.35
N PRO A 222 -1.81 9.94 -7.38
CA PRO A 222 -1.27 9.61 -8.70
C PRO A 222 0.17 9.15 -8.68
N ARG A 223 0.97 9.63 -7.71
CA ARG A 223 2.41 9.39 -7.64
C ARG A 223 2.76 7.91 -7.61
N GLY A 224 2.11 7.11 -6.76
CA GLY A 224 2.42 5.68 -6.70
C GLY A 224 1.94 4.91 -7.93
N VAL A 225 0.90 5.36 -8.65
CA VAL A 225 0.52 4.78 -9.96
C VAL A 225 1.61 5.04 -10.99
N LEU A 226 2.10 6.29 -11.08
CA LEU A 226 3.13 6.66 -12.04
C LEU A 226 4.46 5.96 -11.73
N LEU A 227 4.85 5.88 -10.45
CA LEU A 227 6.03 5.12 -10.02
C LEU A 227 5.89 3.62 -10.28
N ALA A 228 4.71 3.05 -10.08
CA ALA A 228 4.47 1.64 -10.39
C ALA A 228 4.71 1.33 -11.88
N ALA A 229 4.44 2.29 -12.76
CA ALA A 229 4.70 2.19 -14.19
C ALA A 229 6.19 2.30 -14.57
N LEU A 230 7.07 2.64 -13.62
CA LEU A 230 8.53 2.66 -13.79
C LEU A 230 9.23 1.39 -13.28
N ASN A 231 8.51 0.52 -12.56
CA ASN A 231 9.10 -0.69 -11.99
C ASN A 231 9.45 -1.71 -13.07
N SER A 232 10.50 -2.51 -12.82
CA SER A 232 10.71 -3.75 -13.56
C SER A 232 9.71 -4.83 -13.12
N ALA A 233 9.58 -5.87 -13.94
CA ALA A 233 8.80 -7.04 -13.58
C ALA A 233 9.54 -8.35 -13.88
N ARG A 234 9.32 -9.38 -13.08
CA ARG A 234 9.90 -10.71 -13.25
C ARG A 234 8.85 -11.77 -12.95
N TYR A 235 8.71 -12.78 -13.81
CA TYR A 235 7.71 -13.84 -13.66
C TYR A 235 8.12 -15.10 -14.43
N ARG A 236 7.38 -16.20 -14.26
CA ARG A 236 7.58 -17.42 -15.06
C ARG A 236 6.36 -17.67 -15.93
N GLN A 237 6.58 -18.06 -17.18
CA GLN A 237 5.52 -18.50 -18.07
C GLN A 237 6.04 -19.67 -18.93
N ASP A 238 5.27 -20.76 -18.95
CA ASP A 238 5.57 -21.95 -19.77
C ASP A 238 6.98 -22.51 -19.49
N GLY A 239 7.39 -22.50 -18.22
CA GLY A 239 8.69 -22.96 -17.74
C GLY A 239 9.84 -21.97 -17.97
N LYS A 240 9.59 -20.85 -18.64
CA LYS A 240 10.60 -19.82 -18.93
C LYS A 240 10.45 -18.63 -17.99
N GLU A 241 11.57 -18.25 -17.40
CA GLU A 241 11.63 -17.00 -16.64
C GLU A 241 11.71 -15.81 -17.59
N ILE A 242 10.90 -14.79 -17.32
CA ILE A 242 10.81 -13.56 -18.11
C ILE A 242 11.09 -12.39 -17.18
N SER A 243 12.05 -11.54 -17.57
CA SER A 243 12.39 -10.30 -16.89
C SER A 243 12.14 -9.13 -17.84
N ILE A 244 11.41 -8.13 -17.36
CA ILE A 244 10.99 -6.95 -18.11
C ILE A 244 11.60 -5.72 -17.44
N PRO A 245 12.52 -5.02 -18.13
CA PRO A 245 13.04 -3.74 -17.69
C PRO A 245 11.93 -2.70 -17.50
N GLY A 246 12.10 -1.77 -16.56
CA GLY A 246 11.04 -0.82 -16.20
C GLY A 246 10.65 0.14 -17.33
N ASP A 247 11.54 0.46 -18.25
CA ASP A 247 11.28 1.21 -19.49
C ASP A 247 10.43 0.44 -20.52
N GLN A 248 10.38 -0.89 -20.42
CA GLN A 248 9.61 -1.75 -21.32
C GLN A 248 8.28 -2.23 -20.71
N LEU A 249 8.04 -1.96 -19.42
CA LEU A 249 6.87 -2.48 -18.70
C LEU A 249 5.56 -2.10 -19.39
N LEU A 250 5.37 -0.83 -19.73
CA LEU A 250 4.12 -0.34 -20.36
C LEU A 250 3.92 -0.85 -21.80
N ALA A 251 4.98 -1.37 -22.45
CA ALA A 251 4.87 -2.03 -23.75
C ALA A 251 4.58 -3.53 -23.64
N SER A 252 4.63 -4.11 -22.43
CA SER A 252 4.51 -5.56 -22.20
C SER A 252 3.08 -6.04 -21.92
N VAL A 253 2.10 -5.35 -22.50
CA VAL A 253 0.68 -5.61 -22.27
C VAL A 253 0.32 -7.06 -22.62
N LYS A 254 -0.36 -7.73 -21.69
CA LYS A 254 -0.96 -9.05 -21.88
C LYS A 254 -2.48 -8.93 -21.96
N LEU A 255 -3.07 -9.72 -22.85
CA LEU A 255 -4.50 -9.99 -22.85
C LEU A 255 -4.89 -10.76 -21.58
N ASN A 256 -5.96 -10.30 -20.93
CA ASN A 256 -6.42 -10.84 -19.65
C ASN A 256 -7.76 -11.61 -19.82
N PRO A 257 -8.05 -12.65 -19.02
CA PRO A 257 -9.33 -13.37 -19.10
C PRO A 257 -10.60 -12.52 -18.87
N PHE A 258 -10.52 -11.41 -18.11
CA PHE A 258 -11.62 -10.45 -17.95
C PHE A 258 -11.89 -9.59 -19.18
N HIS A 259 -11.02 -9.65 -20.20
CA HIS A 259 -11.11 -8.83 -21.41
C HIS A 259 -12.48 -8.94 -22.08
N SER A 260 -13.16 -10.09 -21.99
CA SER A 260 -14.48 -10.31 -22.59
C SER A 260 -15.61 -9.49 -21.97
N ARG A 261 -15.51 -9.09 -20.69
CA ARG A 261 -16.55 -8.34 -19.98
C ARG A 261 -16.28 -6.85 -19.85
N PHE A 262 -15.01 -6.47 -19.68
CA PHE A 262 -14.64 -5.10 -19.30
C PHE A 262 -13.58 -4.45 -20.22
N ASN A 263 -13.17 -5.11 -21.32
CA ASN A 263 -12.15 -4.59 -22.25
C ASN A 263 -10.87 -4.13 -21.52
N LEU A 264 -10.36 -5.00 -20.64
CA LEU A 264 -9.19 -4.74 -19.80
C LEU A 264 -7.91 -5.25 -20.44
N GLU A 265 -6.82 -4.57 -20.12
CA GLU A 265 -5.45 -4.96 -20.42
C GLU A 265 -4.66 -5.17 -19.11
N GLY A 266 -3.65 -6.03 -19.15
CA GLY A 266 -2.85 -6.36 -17.97
C GLY A 266 -1.35 -6.15 -18.18
N ILE A 267 -0.66 -5.66 -17.16
CA ILE A 267 0.81 -5.63 -17.11
C ILE A 267 1.34 -6.44 -15.92
N PRO A 268 2.45 -7.18 -16.05
CA PRO A 268 3.07 -7.87 -14.92
C PRO A 268 3.46 -6.89 -13.80
N ASN A 269 3.47 -7.35 -12.55
CA ASN A 269 3.71 -6.49 -11.38
C ASN A 269 4.90 -7.00 -10.57
N ARG A 270 5.99 -6.22 -10.54
CA ARG A 270 7.22 -6.48 -9.75
C ARG A 270 7.72 -7.92 -9.93
N ASP A 271 8.31 -8.52 -8.90
CA ASP A 271 8.76 -9.91 -8.93
C ASP A 271 7.66 -10.87 -8.44
N SER A 272 7.11 -11.66 -9.37
CA SER A 272 6.12 -12.70 -9.08
C SER A 272 6.75 -13.96 -8.47
N LEU A 273 8.04 -14.22 -8.67
CA LEU A 273 8.69 -15.47 -8.24
C LEU A 273 8.89 -15.55 -6.73
N LYS A 274 8.96 -14.41 -6.05
CA LYS A 274 9.08 -14.34 -4.58
C LYS A 274 7.88 -14.97 -3.86
N TYR A 275 6.75 -15.06 -4.55
CA TYR A 275 5.53 -15.64 -4.01
C TYR A 275 5.49 -17.17 -4.11
N GLU A 276 6.41 -17.79 -4.85
CA GLU A 276 6.48 -19.25 -4.97
C GLU A 276 6.67 -19.93 -3.62
N GLN A 277 7.61 -19.42 -2.81
CA GLN A 277 7.85 -19.94 -1.47
C GLN A 277 6.70 -19.60 -0.53
N LEU A 278 6.14 -18.39 -0.63
CA LEU A 278 5.05 -17.94 0.25
C LEU A 278 3.76 -18.74 0.04
N TYR A 279 3.52 -19.22 -1.18
CA TYR A 279 2.30 -19.93 -1.58
C TYR A 279 2.50 -21.44 -1.73
N ASP A 280 3.67 -21.97 -1.42
CA ASP A 280 4.00 -23.39 -1.62
C ASP A 280 3.86 -23.83 -3.10
N LEU A 281 4.25 -22.95 -4.03
CA LEU A 281 4.18 -23.11 -5.49
C LEU A 281 5.58 -23.10 -6.13
N VAL A 282 6.58 -23.66 -5.46
CA VAL A 282 7.97 -23.64 -5.93
C VAL A 282 8.11 -24.42 -7.24
N GLY A 283 8.62 -23.75 -8.27
CA GLY A 283 9.00 -24.38 -9.53
C GLY A 283 7.84 -24.62 -10.50
N ILE A 284 6.65 -24.06 -10.24
CA ILE A 284 5.52 -24.24 -11.16
C ILE A 284 5.83 -23.62 -12.54
N PRO A 285 5.41 -24.24 -13.65
CA PRO A 285 5.68 -23.74 -14.99
C PRO A 285 5.27 -22.28 -15.24
N THR A 286 4.14 -21.84 -14.68
CA THR A 286 3.66 -20.46 -14.85
C THR A 286 3.31 -19.84 -13.50
N MET A 287 3.96 -18.71 -13.20
CA MET A 287 3.78 -17.93 -11.98
C MET A 287 3.77 -16.45 -12.35
N LEU A 288 2.60 -15.82 -12.35
CA LEU A 288 2.44 -14.42 -12.74
C LEU A 288 1.50 -13.68 -11.80
N ARG A 289 1.91 -12.48 -11.38
CA ARG A 289 1.05 -11.47 -10.78
C ARG A 289 1.08 -10.21 -11.63
N GLY A 290 -0.06 -9.54 -11.76
CA GLY A 290 -0.17 -8.37 -12.61
C GLY A 290 -1.30 -7.42 -12.22
N THR A 291 -1.26 -6.26 -12.85
CA THR A 291 -2.16 -5.14 -12.62
C THR A 291 -3.06 -4.95 -13.83
N LEU A 292 -4.36 -4.73 -13.59
CA LEU A 292 -5.38 -4.50 -14.62
C LEU A 292 -5.62 -3.01 -14.85
N ARG A 293 -5.82 -2.65 -16.12
CA ARG A 293 -6.21 -1.31 -16.59
C ARG A 293 -7.20 -1.43 -17.73
N TYR A 294 -7.92 -0.35 -18.05
CA TYR A 294 -8.72 -0.30 -19.27
C TYR A 294 -7.82 -0.22 -20.50
N LYS A 295 -8.29 -0.80 -21.62
CA LYS A 295 -7.53 -0.85 -22.86
C LYS A 295 -7.10 0.55 -23.34
N GLY A 296 -5.82 0.68 -23.67
CA GLY A 296 -5.17 1.90 -24.14
C GLY A 296 -4.52 2.74 -23.03
N PHE A 297 -4.70 2.37 -21.76
CA PHE A 297 -4.05 3.05 -20.63
C PHE A 297 -2.53 2.96 -20.74
N CYS A 298 -1.98 1.75 -20.94
CA CYS A 298 -0.55 1.49 -20.90
C CYS A 298 0.15 2.21 -22.06
N ASP A 299 -0.45 2.18 -23.24
CA ASP A 299 0.09 2.90 -24.39
C ASP A 299 0.07 4.41 -24.19
N THR A 300 -1.04 4.96 -23.68
CA THR A 300 -1.14 6.39 -23.32
C THR A 300 -0.06 6.79 -22.31
N MET A 301 0.07 6.04 -21.21
CA MET A 301 1.09 6.32 -20.19
C MET A 301 2.52 6.16 -20.72
N ARG A 302 2.75 5.22 -21.65
CA ARG A 302 4.06 5.03 -22.29
C ARG A 302 4.45 6.27 -23.09
N GLN A 303 3.53 6.80 -23.89
CA GLN A 303 3.76 8.00 -24.69
C GLN A 303 3.97 9.25 -23.79
N LEU A 304 3.15 9.43 -22.76
CA LEU A 304 3.31 10.53 -21.79
C LEU A 304 4.66 10.45 -21.04
N ARG A 305 5.11 9.24 -20.71
CA ARG A 305 6.45 9.01 -20.15
C ARG A 305 7.56 9.40 -21.14
N GLN A 306 7.44 9.02 -22.40
CA GLN A 306 8.43 9.34 -23.45
C GLN A 306 8.59 10.85 -23.68
N MET A 307 7.54 11.63 -23.41
CA MET A 307 7.60 13.09 -23.43
C MET A 307 8.43 13.69 -22.29
N GLY A 308 8.73 12.91 -21.23
CA GLY A 308 9.46 13.37 -20.05
C GLY A 308 8.58 13.68 -18.83
N LEU A 309 7.26 13.45 -18.89
CA LEU A 309 6.34 13.78 -17.78
C LEU A 309 6.56 12.93 -16.52
N PHE A 310 7.30 11.82 -16.63
CA PHE A 310 7.58 10.91 -15.53
C PHE A 310 8.99 11.12 -14.95
N SER A 311 9.68 12.21 -15.32
CA SER A 311 11.02 12.48 -14.81
C SER A 311 11.01 12.72 -13.29
N LEU A 312 11.91 12.01 -12.60
CA LEU A 312 12.20 12.17 -11.18
C LEU A 312 13.39 13.11 -10.93
N ASP A 313 14.00 13.63 -11.99
CA ASP A 313 15.03 14.64 -11.86
C ASP A 313 14.41 15.96 -11.39
N SER A 314 15.22 16.78 -10.73
CA SER A 314 14.78 18.11 -10.33
C SER A 314 14.41 18.94 -11.56
N ILE A 315 13.28 19.65 -11.49
CA ILE A 315 12.86 20.54 -12.58
C ILE A 315 13.97 21.58 -12.81
N ASP A 316 14.42 21.69 -14.07
CA ASP A 316 15.44 22.67 -14.42
C ASP A 316 14.91 24.12 -14.33
N THR A 317 15.84 25.08 -14.34
CA THR A 317 15.50 26.50 -14.22
C THR A 317 14.63 27.01 -15.36
N GLN A 318 14.67 26.42 -16.55
CA GLN A 318 13.84 26.86 -17.66
C GLN A 318 12.39 26.46 -17.41
N LEU A 319 12.14 25.18 -17.12
CA LEU A 319 10.81 24.66 -16.82
C LEU A 319 10.22 25.28 -15.54
N ALA A 320 11.05 25.56 -14.53
CA ALA A 320 10.61 26.21 -13.29
C ALA A 320 10.04 27.63 -13.50
N THR A 321 10.39 28.30 -14.60
CA THR A 321 9.87 29.63 -14.94
C THR A 321 8.58 29.61 -15.76
N CYS A 322 8.16 28.43 -16.25
CA CYS A 322 6.91 28.30 -16.99
C CYS A 322 5.72 28.67 -16.11
N LYS A 323 4.75 29.39 -16.69
CA LYS A 323 3.51 29.78 -16.01
C LYS A 323 2.31 28.93 -16.41
N SER A 324 2.39 28.26 -17.55
CA SER A 324 1.33 27.42 -18.09
C SER A 324 1.84 26.08 -18.58
N TRP A 325 0.95 25.11 -18.67
CA TRP A 325 1.26 23.80 -19.25
C TRP A 325 1.61 23.91 -20.74
N GLN A 326 1.02 24.84 -21.50
CA GLN A 326 1.40 25.11 -22.89
C GLN A 326 2.88 25.47 -23.04
N GLU A 327 3.42 26.32 -22.14
CA GLU A 327 4.85 26.68 -22.15
C GLU A 327 5.72 25.45 -21.86
N VAL A 328 5.34 24.62 -20.88
CA VAL A 328 6.03 23.35 -20.58
C VAL A 328 5.97 22.41 -21.79
N TYR A 329 4.78 22.20 -22.36
CA TYR A 329 4.53 21.31 -23.48
C TYR A 329 5.38 21.65 -24.70
N SER A 330 5.55 22.93 -25.01
CA SER A 330 6.43 23.39 -26.11
C SER A 330 7.91 23.00 -25.96
N ARG A 331 8.34 22.62 -24.75
CA ARG A 331 9.72 22.25 -24.40
C ARG A 331 9.88 20.74 -24.17
N LEU A 332 8.79 19.99 -24.11
CA LEU A 332 8.82 18.52 -24.00
C LEU A 332 9.06 17.87 -25.36
N ASN A 333 9.49 16.61 -25.33
CA ASN A 333 9.61 15.84 -26.55
C ASN A 333 8.24 15.30 -26.99
N THR A 334 7.54 16.06 -27.85
CA THR A 334 6.20 15.69 -28.34
C THR A 334 6.23 14.89 -29.64
N GLN A 335 7.40 14.43 -30.09
CA GLN A 335 7.50 13.60 -31.30
C GLN A 335 6.95 12.20 -30.99
N GLN A 336 6.11 11.66 -31.89
CA GLN A 336 5.50 10.31 -31.81
C GLN A 336 4.23 10.17 -30.96
N LEU A 337 3.46 11.25 -30.77
CA LEU A 337 2.14 11.17 -30.14
C LEU A 337 1.06 10.74 -31.13
N ASP A 338 0.23 9.77 -30.74
CA ASP A 338 -0.92 9.34 -31.53
C ASP A 338 -2.10 8.86 -30.66
N GLY A 339 -3.24 8.62 -31.32
CA GLY A 339 -4.43 8.01 -30.73
C GLY A 339 -4.88 8.66 -29.40
N LYS A 340 -5.10 7.81 -28.40
CA LYS A 340 -5.56 8.22 -27.07
C LYS A 340 -4.59 9.14 -26.33
N ALA A 341 -3.31 9.13 -26.65
CA ALA A 341 -2.35 10.02 -26.01
C ALA A 341 -2.57 11.48 -26.42
N LEU A 342 -2.90 11.74 -27.69
CA LEU A 342 -3.28 13.08 -28.15
C LEU A 342 -4.56 13.55 -27.49
N GLU A 343 -5.59 12.70 -27.43
CA GLU A 343 -6.84 12.99 -26.74
C GLU A 343 -6.59 13.31 -25.25
N ALA A 344 -5.71 12.55 -24.59
CA ALA A 344 -5.34 12.78 -23.19
C ALA A 344 -4.61 14.12 -22.99
N ILE A 345 -3.74 14.53 -23.91
CA ILE A 345 -3.03 15.81 -23.86
C ILE A 345 -3.99 16.99 -23.92
N GLU A 346 -4.92 16.95 -24.88
CA GLU A 346 -5.95 17.98 -25.06
C GLU A 346 -6.88 18.03 -23.83
N TRP A 347 -7.35 16.87 -23.38
CA TRP A 347 -8.30 16.77 -22.27
C TRP A 347 -7.70 17.19 -20.92
N LEU A 348 -6.44 16.83 -20.66
CA LEU A 348 -5.71 17.29 -19.46
C LEU A 348 -5.35 18.78 -19.53
N GLY A 349 -5.42 19.38 -20.72
CA GLY A 349 -5.02 20.77 -20.96
C GLY A 349 -3.50 20.95 -20.99
N LEU A 350 -2.73 19.90 -21.25
CA LEU A 350 -1.27 19.95 -21.30
C LEU A 350 -0.77 20.91 -22.39
N ASN A 351 -1.49 21.03 -23.50
CA ASN A 351 -1.18 21.95 -24.61
C ASN A 351 -1.92 23.30 -24.51
N SER A 352 -2.44 23.66 -23.34
CA SER A 352 -3.30 24.83 -23.13
C SER A 352 -2.76 25.81 -22.07
N ALA A 353 -3.41 26.97 -21.93
CA ALA A 353 -3.02 28.01 -20.98
C ALA A 353 -3.31 27.65 -19.50
N GLU A 354 -3.66 26.40 -19.20
CA GLU A 354 -3.83 25.90 -17.83
C GLU A 354 -2.60 26.20 -16.97
N PRO A 355 -2.77 26.68 -15.72
CA PRO A 355 -1.65 27.06 -14.86
C PRO A 355 -0.71 25.89 -14.57
N PHE A 356 0.59 26.13 -14.70
CA PHE A 356 1.63 25.21 -14.28
C PHE A 356 2.26 25.66 -12.96
N VAL A 357 2.41 24.72 -12.03
CA VAL A 357 3.08 24.95 -10.75
C VAL A 357 4.24 23.97 -10.64
N ALA A 358 5.46 24.47 -10.74
CA ALA A 358 6.66 23.66 -10.60
C ALA A 358 6.76 23.07 -9.18
N LYS A 359 6.92 21.75 -9.11
CA LYS A 359 7.32 21.00 -7.92
C LYS A 359 8.80 20.65 -7.98
N THR A 360 9.25 19.81 -7.06
CA THR A 360 10.61 19.26 -7.07
C THR A 360 10.91 18.55 -8.39
N THR A 361 10.01 17.68 -8.87
CA THR A 361 10.19 16.91 -10.11
C THR A 361 9.05 17.13 -11.10
N MET A 362 9.28 16.84 -12.39
CA MET A 362 8.22 16.93 -13.41
C MET A 362 7.10 15.95 -13.11
N LEU A 363 7.43 14.74 -12.61
CA LEU A 363 6.46 13.75 -12.18
C LEU A 363 5.53 14.32 -11.09
N ASP A 364 6.08 15.02 -10.10
CA ASP A 364 5.26 15.58 -9.00
C ASP A 364 4.34 16.71 -9.51
N SER A 365 4.80 17.59 -10.41
CA SER A 365 3.95 18.60 -11.03
C SER A 365 2.83 17.96 -11.87
N PHE A 366 3.15 16.89 -12.59
CA PHE A 366 2.18 16.16 -13.37
C PHE A 366 1.16 15.41 -12.49
N CYS A 367 1.60 14.86 -11.36
CA CYS A 367 0.70 14.27 -10.36
C CYS A 367 -0.33 15.28 -9.85
N ASP A 368 0.07 16.52 -9.58
CA ASP A 368 -0.87 17.58 -9.17
C ASP A 368 -1.95 17.81 -10.23
N LEU A 369 -1.58 17.88 -11.51
CA LEU A 369 -2.54 18.02 -12.61
C LEU A 369 -3.49 16.81 -12.70
N LEU A 370 -2.94 15.60 -12.67
CA LEU A 370 -3.73 14.36 -12.71
C LEU A 370 -4.69 14.26 -11.52
N GLN A 371 -4.27 14.69 -10.33
CA GLN A 371 -5.10 14.67 -9.13
C GLN A 371 -6.30 15.62 -9.23
N GLN A 372 -6.16 16.72 -9.97
CA GLN A 372 -7.23 17.68 -10.21
C GLN A 372 -8.18 17.19 -11.29
N LYS A 373 -7.64 16.69 -12.41
CA LYS A 373 -8.42 16.32 -13.60
C LYS A 373 -9.08 14.95 -13.48
N LEU A 374 -8.39 13.95 -12.90
CA LEU A 374 -8.84 12.56 -12.85
C LEU A 374 -9.30 12.13 -11.46
N LYS A 375 -9.99 13.03 -10.74
CA LYS A 375 -10.69 12.69 -9.49
C LYS A 375 -12.07 12.09 -9.80
N TYR A 376 -12.64 11.38 -8.83
CA TYR A 376 -14.06 11.02 -8.87
C TYR A 376 -14.92 12.25 -8.57
N GLU A 377 -15.96 12.45 -9.36
CA GLU A 377 -16.98 13.48 -9.13
C GLU A 377 -18.14 12.93 -8.27
N PRO A 378 -18.95 13.81 -7.63
CA PRO A 378 -20.13 13.38 -6.92
C PRO A 378 -21.08 12.56 -7.81
N GLY A 379 -21.50 11.39 -7.32
CA GLY A 379 -22.36 10.47 -8.08
C GLY A 379 -21.60 9.39 -8.84
N GLU A 380 -20.27 9.48 -8.92
CA GLU A 380 -19.44 8.46 -9.53
C GLU A 380 -19.02 7.37 -8.53
N ARG A 381 -18.60 6.22 -9.06
CA ARG A 381 -18.15 5.09 -8.25
C ARG A 381 -16.95 4.39 -8.89
N ASP A 382 -16.10 3.83 -8.05
CA ASP A 382 -15.01 2.97 -8.46
C ASP A 382 -15.45 1.49 -8.54
N MET A 383 -14.52 0.67 -9.01
CA MET A 383 -14.64 -0.77 -9.13
C MET A 383 -13.31 -1.42 -8.78
N VAL A 384 -13.35 -2.46 -7.94
CA VAL A 384 -12.23 -3.36 -7.71
C VAL A 384 -12.51 -4.66 -8.44
N VAL A 385 -11.61 -5.04 -9.33
CA VAL A 385 -11.66 -6.32 -10.05
C VAL A 385 -10.41 -7.12 -9.74
N MET A 386 -10.61 -8.38 -9.34
CA MET A 386 -9.52 -9.30 -9.06
C MET A 386 -9.86 -10.70 -9.53
N GLN A 387 -8.88 -11.40 -10.09
CA GLN A 387 -9.01 -12.81 -10.43
C GLN A 387 -7.71 -13.57 -10.25
N HIS A 388 -7.86 -14.72 -9.63
CA HIS A 388 -6.88 -15.78 -9.61
C HIS A 388 -7.30 -16.84 -10.60
N GLU A 389 -6.35 -17.35 -11.37
CA GLU A 389 -6.54 -18.46 -12.28
C GLU A 389 -5.50 -19.53 -12.00
N PHE A 390 -5.97 -20.76 -11.90
CA PHE A 390 -5.20 -21.95 -11.59
C PHE A 390 -5.39 -22.96 -12.71
N VAL A 391 -4.29 -23.54 -13.18
CA VAL A 391 -4.33 -24.78 -13.95
C VAL A 391 -3.78 -25.87 -13.06
N ILE A 392 -4.60 -26.89 -12.84
CA ILE A 392 -4.39 -27.93 -11.83
C ILE A 392 -4.34 -29.27 -12.54
N LYS A 393 -3.35 -30.07 -12.20
CA LYS A 393 -3.29 -31.49 -12.57
C LYS A 393 -3.86 -32.33 -11.42
N LYS A 394 -4.89 -33.11 -11.70
CA LYS A 394 -5.47 -34.07 -10.75
C LYS A 394 -4.71 -35.37 -10.74
N ARG A 395 -4.88 -36.16 -9.68
CA ARG A 395 -4.26 -37.49 -9.53
C ARG A 395 -4.69 -38.49 -10.59
N ASP A 396 -5.86 -38.31 -11.20
CA ASP A 396 -6.33 -39.13 -12.33
C ASP A 396 -5.70 -38.71 -13.68
N GLY A 397 -4.80 -37.71 -13.66
CA GLY A 397 -4.13 -37.16 -14.84
C GLY A 397 -4.92 -36.10 -15.59
N THR A 398 -6.18 -35.82 -15.20
CA THR A 398 -6.98 -34.77 -15.85
C THR A 398 -6.53 -33.37 -15.45
N MET A 399 -6.71 -32.43 -16.37
CA MET A 399 -6.46 -31.01 -16.14
C MET A 399 -7.76 -30.32 -15.73
N GLU A 400 -7.70 -29.45 -14.72
CA GLU A 400 -8.79 -28.57 -14.31
C GLU A 400 -8.30 -27.13 -14.38
N LYS A 401 -9.07 -26.26 -15.04
CA LYS A 401 -8.87 -24.82 -14.96
C LYS A 401 -9.87 -24.26 -13.96
N ARG A 402 -9.38 -23.58 -12.93
CA ARG A 402 -10.21 -22.95 -11.89
C ARG A 402 -9.92 -21.46 -11.82
N SER A 403 -10.97 -20.66 -11.67
CA SER A 403 -10.86 -19.24 -11.41
C SER A 403 -11.54 -18.86 -10.09
N SER A 404 -10.98 -17.87 -9.40
CA SER A 404 -11.53 -17.27 -8.20
C SER A 404 -11.54 -15.76 -8.41
N SER A 405 -12.73 -15.15 -8.48
CA SER A 405 -12.90 -13.77 -8.94
C SER A 405 -13.68 -12.92 -7.93
N LEU A 406 -13.22 -11.68 -7.74
CA LEU A 406 -13.88 -10.64 -6.94
C LEU A 406 -14.17 -9.44 -7.86
N ILE A 407 -15.41 -8.96 -7.83
CA ILE A 407 -15.81 -7.71 -8.48
C ILE A 407 -16.66 -6.94 -7.47
N GLU A 408 -16.13 -5.83 -6.99
CA GLU A 408 -16.81 -4.93 -6.06
C GLU A 408 -16.98 -3.56 -6.71
N TYR A 409 -18.12 -2.91 -6.45
CA TYR A 409 -18.40 -1.54 -6.88
C TYR A 409 -18.52 -0.64 -5.66
N GLY A 410 -18.04 0.59 -5.78
CA GLY A 410 -18.24 1.62 -4.78
C GLY A 410 -19.72 1.98 -4.61
N GLU A 411 -20.08 2.40 -3.42
CA GLU A 411 -21.42 2.86 -3.10
C GLU A 411 -21.53 4.37 -3.34
N ILE A 412 -22.53 4.80 -4.11
CA ILE A 412 -22.76 6.23 -4.36
C ILE A 412 -23.17 6.89 -3.04
N GLY A 413 -22.40 7.88 -2.61
CA GLY A 413 -22.58 8.55 -1.31
C GLY A 413 -22.13 7.69 -0.11
N GLY A 414 -21.51 6.53 -0.36
CA GLY A 414 -20.94 5.64 0.65
C GLY A 414 -19.43 5.48 0.46
N PHE A 415 -18.92 4.29 0.79
CA PHE A 415 -17.50 3.97 0.64
C PHE A 415 -17.17 3.46 -0.76
N SER A 416 -16.00 3.85 -1.28
CA SER A 416 -15.43 3.27 -2.50
C SER A 416 -15.16 1.77 -2.34
N ALA A 417 -15.19 1.01 -3.44
CA ALA A 417 -14.80 -0.41 -3.47
C ALA A 417 -13.36 -0.58 -2.96
N MET A 418 -12.46 0.34 -3.30
CA MET A 418 -11.09 0.35 -2.78
C MET A 418 -11.06 0.55 -1.25
N ALA A 419 -11.79 1.53 -0.72
CA ALA A 419 -11.86 1.75 0.73
C ALA A 419 -12.45 0.55 1.46
N ARG A 420 -13.50 -0.08 0.90
CA ARG A 420 -14.09 -1.29 1.49
C ARG A 420 -13.11 -2.47 1.47
N THR A 421 -12.51 -2.75 0.32
CA THR A 421 -11.63 -3.94 0.15
C THR A 421 -10.24 -3.79 0.77
N VAL A 422 -9.87 -2.59 1.26
CA VAL A 422 -8.65 -2.36 2.06
C VAL A 422 -8.99 -2.16 3.54
N GLY A 423 -10.00 -1.34 3.84
CA GLY A 423 -10.38 -0.96 5.20
C GLY A 423 -11.01 -2.10 5.99
N TYR A 424 -11.96 -2.85 5.42
CA TYR A 424 -12.59 -3.95 6.14
C TYR A 424 -11.60 -5.06 6.51
N PRO A 425 -10.66 -5.51 5.64
CA PRO A 425 -9.65 -6.48 6.05
C PRO A 425 -8.76 -5.99 7.20
N ALA A 426 -8.39 -4.71 7.22
CA ALA A 426 -7.65 -4.13 8.34
C ALA A 426 -8.48 -4.11 9.63
N ALA A 427 -9.75 -3.71 9.55
CA ALA A 427 -10.67 -3.68 10.70
C ALA A 427 -10.93 -5.08 11.26
N VAL A 428 -11.20 -6.07 10.39
CA VAL A 428 -11.39 -7.47 10.77
C VAL A 428 -10.12 -8.05 11.40
N ALA A 429 -8.93 -7.75 10.87
CA ALA A 429 -7.68 -8.16 11.51
C ALA A 429 -7.57 -7.60 12.93
N ALA A 430 -7.84 -6.31 13.11
CA ALA A 430 -7.78 -5.65 14.41
C ALA A 430 -8.76 -6.28 15.40
N GLU A 431 -10.01 -6.50 14.99
CA GLU A 431 -11.04 -7.16 15.80
C GLU A 431 -10.60 -8.58 16.20
N MET A 432 -10.07 -9.37 15.25
CA MET A 432 -9.61 -10.73 15.55
C MET A 432 -8.40 -10.78 16.51
N ILE A 433 -7.59 -9.72 16.57
CA ILE A 433 -6.54 -9.58 17.59
C ILE A 433 -7.16 -9.30 18.95
N LEU A 434 -8.14 -8.39 19.01
CA LEU A 434 -8.81 -8.00 20.25
C LEU A 434 -9.65 -9.13 20.87
N ASP A 435 -10.26 -9.97 20.04
CA ASP A 435 -11.09 -11.11 20.46
C ASP A 435 -10.29 -12.37 20.79
N ASP A 436 -8.94 -12.32 20.78
CA ASP A 436 -8.07 -13.50 20.88
C ASP A 436 -8.31 -14.59 19.82
N ALA A 437 -8.97 -14.24 18.72
CA ALA A 437 -9.18 -15.16 17.60
C ALA A 437 -7.84 -15.47 16.90
N LEU A 438 -6.89 -14.54 16.92
CA LEU A 438 -5.50 -14.75 16.48
C LEU A 438 -4.61 -15.22 17.64
N ARG A 439 -4.46 -16.53 17.76
CA ARG A 439 -3.66 -17.13 18.86
C ARG A 439 -2.15 -17.07 18.64
N HIS A 440 -1.70 -16.84 17.40
CA HIS A 440 -0.29 -16.79 16.99
C HIS A 440 0.35 -15.46 17.39
N THR A 441 1.61 -15.47 17.78
CA THR A 441 2.41 -14.29 18.12
C THR A 441 3.52 -14.05 17.09
N GLY A 442 4.00 -12.81 16.99
CA GLY A 442 5.07 -12.40 16.07
C GLY A 442 4.58 -11.53 14.92
N VAL A 443 5.43 -11.40 13.89
CA VAL A 443 5.10 -10.71 12.63
C VAL A 443 4.48 -11.73 11.68
N LEU A 444 3.19 -11.56 11.38
CA LEU A 444 2.38 -12.54 10.66
C LEU A 444 1.84 -11.93 9.37
N ALA A 445 1.69 -12.78 8.35
CA ALA A 445 0.89 -12.50 7.16
C ALA A 445 -0.31 -13.46 7.14
N PRO A 446 -1.42 -13.14 6.44
CA PRO A 446 -2.61 -13.99 6.39
C PRO A 446 -2.42 -15.21 5.45
N LEU A 447 -1.33 -15.95 5.66
CA LEU A 447 -0.97 -17.15 4.88
C LEU A 447 -1.30 -18.45 5.62
N MET A 448 -1.68 -18.37 6.90
CA MET A 448 -2.06 -19.55 7.69
C MET A 448 -3.58 -19.74 7.70
N PRO A 449 -4.11 -20.97 7.50
CA PRO A 449 -5.56 -21.22 7.51
C PRO A 449 -6.26 -20.77 8.78
N THR A 450 -5.57 -20.87 9.92
CA THR A 450 -6.05 -20.40 11.22
C THR A 450 -6.21 -18.87 11.31
N ILE A 451 -5.59 -18.12 10.40
CA ILE A 451 -5.75 -16.67 10.26
C ILE A 451 -6.78 -16.36 9.17
N TYR A 452 -6.56 -16.85 7.95
CA TYR A 452 -7.36 -16.38 6.81
C TYR A 452 -8.78 -16.95 6.77
N ASN A 453 -9.05 -18.17 7.25
CA ASN A 453 -10.41 -18.71 7.25
C ASN A 453 -11.38 -17.88 8.10
N PRO A 454 -11.10 -17.59 9.39
CA PRO A 454 -11.98 -16.74 10.19
C PRO A 454 -12.05 -15.31 9.65
N MET A 455 -10.94 -14.78 9.08
CA MET A 455 -10.93 -13.46 8.46
C MET A 455 -11.87 -13.40 7.24
N LEU A 456 -11.78 -14.36 6.32
CA LEU A 456 -12.66 -14.42 5.13
C LEU A 456 -14.13 -14.58 5.53
N GLN A 457 -14.42 -15.40 6.54
CA GLN A 457 -15.78 -15.57 7.06
C GLN A 457 -16.34 -14.26 7.64
N ARG A 458 -15.53 -13.51 8.40
CA ARG A 458 -15.91 -12.20 8.95
C ARG A 458 -16.07 -11.15 7.85
N LEU A 459 -15.22 -11.17 6.82
CA LEU A 459 -15.33 -10.25 5.67
C LEU A 459 -16.62 -10.49 4.88
N GLU A 460 -16.98 -11.75 4.65
CA GLU A 460 -18.26 -12.09 4.01
C GLU A 460 -19.45 -11.67 4.88
N SER A 461 -19.41 -11.91 6.20
CA SER A 461 -20.53 -11.61 7.08
C SER A 461 -20.74 -10.11 7.34
N VAL A 462 -19.67 -9.34 7.51
CA VAL A 462 -19.74 -7.91 7.87
C VAL A 462 -19.82 -7.02 6.64
N ALA A 463 -19.11 -7.35 5.57
CA ALA A 463 -18.94 -6.47 4.41
C ALA A 463 -19.48 -7.06 3.10
N GLY A 464 -19.96 -8.31 3.10
CA GLY A 464 -20.40 -9.02 1.89
C GLY A 464 -19.27 -9.34 0.90
N ILE A 465 -18.00 -9.13 1.30
CA ILE A 465 -16.84 -9.25 0.41
C ILE A 465 -16.46 -10.73 0.31
N ARG A 466 -16.57 -11.30 -0.89
CA ARG A 466 -16.20 -12.70 -1.15
C ARG A 466 -15.75 -12.95 -2.57
N PHE A 467 -14.91 -13.95 -2.75
CA PHE A 467 -14.55 -14.45 -4.07
C PHE A 467 -15.59 -15.45 -4.58
N ASN A 468 -15.88 -15.39 -5.88
CA ASN A 468 -16.71 -16.36 -6.57
C ASN A 468 -15.81 -17.31 -7.37
N GLU A 469 -15.96 -18.62 -7.13
CA GLU A 469 -15.17 -19.64 -7.81
C GLU A 469 -15.93 -20.27 -8.97
N THR A 470 -15.23 -20.52 -10.08
CA THR A 470 -15.76 -21.31 -11.21
C THR A 470 -14.70 -22.29 -11.69
N SER A 471 -15.12 -23.40 -12.28
CA SER A 471 -14.21 -24.44 -12.80
C SER A 471 -14.63 -24.87 -14.20
N SER A 472 -13.67 -25.06 -15.09
CA SER A 472 -13.85 -25.63 -16.42
C SER A 472 -12.87 -26.78 -16.65
N LYS A 473 -13.27 -27.76 -17.47
CA LYS A 473 -12.40 -28.84 -17.93
C LYS A 473 -11.44 -28.37 -19.01
#